data_AF-A0A060HYM7-F1
#
_entry.id   AF-A0A060HYM7-F1
#
_cell.length_a   1.000
_cell.length_b   1.000
_cell.length_c   1.000
_cell.angle_alpha   90.00
_cell.angle_beta   90.00
_cell.angle_gamma   90.00
#
_symmetry.space_group_name_H-M   'P 1'
#
loop_
_entity.id
_entity.type
_entity.pdbx_description
1 polymer ?
#
loop_
_entity_poly.entity_id
_entity_poly.type
_entity_poly.pdbx_seq_one_letter_code
_entity_poly.pdbx_strand_id
1 'polypeptide(L)'
;MKRFTGTGEAPTSLDAVLFEEFDALAVARKAEDERIIGWTGTLDETSLAANFTYSPVSQPIAITQPLWTALSHLFNHQTHHRGQCHMTLTALGKPSLGLDLIYFLRSEGREWM
;
A
#
# COMPACT_ATOMS: atom_id res chain seq x y z
N MET A 1 8.20 -0.21 2.75
CA MET A 1 8.40 1.26 2.70
C MET A 1 9.79 1.73 2.26
N LYS A 2 10.79 0.85 2.05
CA LYS A 2 12.15 1.22 1.60
C LYS A 2 12.18 2.10 0.35
N ARG A 3 11.30 1.85 -0.62
CA ARG A 3 11.17 2.66 -1.85
C ARG A 3 10.96 4.16 -1.57
N PHE A 4 10.14 4.47 -0.58
CA PHE A 4 9.73 5.86 -0.28
C PHE A 4 10.61 6.53 0.77
N THR A 5 11.13 5.74 1.71
CA THR A 5 11.83 6.26 2.91
C THR A 5 13.32 5.95 2.93
N GLY A 6 13.82 5.11 2.02
CA GLY A 6 15.17 4.57 2.06
C GLY A 6 15.42 3.55 3.18
N THR A 7 14.45 3.30 4.07
CA THR A 7 14.65 2.50 5.29
C THR A 7 13.84 1.20 5.31
N GLY A 8 14.36 0.21 6.06
CA GLY A 8 13.78 -1.11 6.23
C GLY A 8 14.04 -2.06 5.06
N GLU A 9 13.48 -3.25 5.15
CA GLU A 9 13.67 -4.31 4.17
C GLU A 9 12.78 -4.12 2.92
N ALA A 10 13.23 -4.68 1.80
CA ALA A 10 12.48 -4.74 0.55
C ALA A 10 12.63 -6.14 -0.08
N PRO A 11 11.54 -6.72 -0.60
CA PRO A 11 11.62 -7.98 -1.35
C PRO A 11 12.50 -7.83 -2.59
N THR A 12 13.21 -8.90 -2.97
CA THR A 12 14.08 -8.95 -4.16
C THR A 12 13.38 -9.51 -5.41
N SER A 13 12.15 -10.03 -5.28
CA SER A 13 11.30 -10.50 -6.38
C SER A 13 9.83 -10.14 -6.12
N LEU A 14 8.99 -10.22 -7.17
CA LEU A 14 7.55 -9.91 -7.08
C LEU A 14 6.75 -11.04 -6.42
N ASP A 15 7.26 -12.26 -6.47
CA ASP A 15 6.65 -13.49 -5.95
C ASP A 15 7.25 -13.94 -4.61
N ALA A 16 8.06 -13.09 -3.97
CA ALA A 16 8.68 -13.40 -2.70
C ALA A 16 7.62 -13.66 -1.60
N VAL A 17 7.65 -14.86 -1.02
CA VAL A 17 6.89 -15.19 0.19
C VAL A 17 7.61 -14.59 1.39
N LEU A 18 7.04 -13.53 1.98
CA LEU A 18 7.66 -12.84 3.12
C LEU A 18 7.41 -13.56 4.45
N PHE A 19 6.26 -14.23 4.56
CA PHE A 19 5.83 -14.95 5.73
C PHE A 19 5.01 -16.16 5.26
N GLU A 20 5.40 -17.36 5.67
CA GLU A 20 4.67 -18.60 5.35
C GLU A 20 3.34 -18.67 6.12
N GLU A 21 3.34 -18.18 7.36
CA GLU A 21 2.20 -18.26 8.27
C GLU A 21 1.37 -16.96 8.25
N PHE A 22 0.05 -17.11 8.20
CA PHE A 22 -0.88 -15.98 8.15
C PHE A 22 -0.77 -15.07 9.38
N ASP A 23 -0.60 -15.64 10.58
CA ASP A 23 -0.50 -14.85 11.81
C ASP A 23 0.76 -13.98 11.82
N ALA A 24 1.88 -14.51 11.33
CA ALA A 24 3.12 -13.75 11.19
C ALA A 24 2.97 -12.63 10.15
N LEU A 25 2.31 -12.92 9.01
CA LEU A 25 1.98 -11.90 8.00
C LEU A 25 1.09 -10.80 8.58
N ALA A 26 0.09 -11.15 9.40
CA ALA A 26 -0.83 -10.20 10.00
C ALA A 26 -0.14 -9.25 10.99
N VAL A 27 0.79 -9.77 11.81
CA VAL A 27 1.62 -8.94 12.71
C VAL A 27 2.51 -7.99 11.89
N ALA A 28 3.20 -8.52 10.88
CA ALA A 28 4.07 -7.71 10.03
C ALA A 28 3.29 -6.64 9.26
N ARG A 29 2.07 -6.95 8.80
CA ARG A 29 1.24 -6.00 8.09
C ARG A 29 0.80 -4.84 8.99
N LYS A 30 0.40 -5.11 10.23
CA LYS A 30 0.05 -4.06 11.21
C LYS A 30 1.22 -3.13 11.48
N ALA A 31 2.42 -3.68 11.67
CA ALA A 31 3.63 -2.88 11.85
C ALA A 31 3.97 -2.02 10.62
N GLU A 32 3.79 -2.56 9.41
CA GLU A 32 3.97 -1.78 8.17
C GLU A 32 2.88 -0.70 8.01
N ASP A 33 1.65 -0.95 8.45
CA ASP A 33 0.56 0.04 8.44
C ASP A 33 0.87 1.22 9.37
N GLU A 34 1.32 0.95 10.60
CA GLU A 34 1.78 2.00 11.53
C GLU A 34 2.93 2.82 10.93
N ARG A 35 3.86 2.17 10.23
CA ARG A 35 4.95 2.85 9.53
C ARG A 35 4.45 3.72 8.36
N ILE A 36 3.47 3.24 7.59
CA ILE A 36 2.84 4.03 6.52
C ILE A 36 2.17 5.25 7.13
N ILE A 37 1.32 5.07 8.15
CA ILE A 37 0.59 6.15 8.83
C ILE A 37 1.57 7.21 9.34
N GLY A 38 2.57 6.78 10.12
CA GLY A 38 3.57 7.67 10.71
C GLY A 38 4.32 8.47 9.65
N TRP A 39 4.76 7.83 8.56
CA TRP A 39 5.44 8.54 7.47
C TRP A 39 4.50 9.48 6.70
N THR A 40 3.29 9.04 6.35
CA THR A 40 2.33 9.90 5.63
C THR A 40 1.92 11.12 6.44
N GLY A 41 1.87 11.01 7.78
CA GLY A 41 1.61 12.14 8.68
C GLY A 41 2.71 13.20 8.71
N THR A 42 3.89 12.92 8.14
CA THR A 42 4.98 13.91 7.99
C THR A 42 4.96 14.65 6.66
N LEU A 43 4.12 14.24 5.72
CA LEU A 43 4.11 14.79 4.36
C LEU A 43 3.25 16.05 4.29
N ASP A 44 3.76 17.05 3.60
CA ASP A 44 3.04 18.27 3.21
C ASP A 44 2.93 18.38 1.68
N GLU A 45 2.22 19.41 1.20
CA GLU A 45 2.05 19.65 -0.24
C GLU A 45 3.39 19.78 -0.98
N THR A 46 4.38 20.43 -0.35
CA THR A 46 5.73 20.58 -0.91
C THR A 46 6.40 19.23 -1.12
N SER A 47 6.37 18.37 -0.10
CA SER A 47 6.96 17.04 -0.14
C SER A 47 6.26 16.14 -1.15
N LEU A 48 4.94 16.24 -1.26
CA LEU A 48 4.14 15.50 -2.24
C LEU A 48 4.44 15.93 -3.68
N ALA A 49 4.68 17.23 -3.91
CA ALA A 49 5.03 17.78 -5.21
C ALA A 49 6.49 17.53 -5.60
N ALA A 50 7.39 17.33 -4.62
CA ALA A 50 8.81 17.09 -4.86
C ALA A 50 9.06 15.78 -5.61
N ASN A 51 10.12 15.77 -6.42
CA ASN A 51 10.59 14.56 -7.09
C ASN A 51 11.31 13.63 -6.10
N PHE A 52 11.09 12.33 -6.26
CA PHE A 52 11.88 11.29 -5.61
C PHE A 52 12.39 10.30 -6.66
N THR A 53 13.48 9.59 -6.33
CA THR A 53 14.12 8.62 -7.24
C THR A 53 14.13 7.23 -6.61
N TYR A 54 13.78 6.20 -7.38
CA TYR A 54 13.82 4.81 -6.93
C TYR A 54 14.17 3.79 -8.02
N SER A 55 14.68 2.65 -7.56
CA SER A 55 14.90 1.36 -8.24
C SER A 55 13.70 0.41 -8.28
N PRO A 56 12.91 0.21 -9.37
CA PRO A 56 11.95 -0.91 -9.40
C PRO A 56 12.67 -2.26 -9.38
N VAL A 57 12.08 -3.25 -8.70
CA VAL A 57 12.61 -4.62 -8.66
C VAL A 57 12.46 -5.32 -10.02
N SER A 58 11.37 -5.05 -10.75
CA SER A 58 11.10 -5.65 -12.06
C SER A 58 12.02 -5.12 -13.17
N GLN A 59 12.49 -3.89 -13.04
CA GLN A 59 13.36 -3.23 -14.01
C GLN A 59 14.29 -2.27 -13.25
N PRO A 60 15.56 -2.64 -13.02
CA PRO A 60 16.48 -1.91 -12.14
C PRO A 60 17.07 -0.66 -12.83
N ILE A 61 16.19 0.19 -13.37
CA ILE A 61 16.52 1.48 -13.97
C ILE A 61 16.02 2.56 -13.02
N ALA A 62 16.85 3.58 -12.76
CA ALA A 62 16.45 4.70 -11.91
C ALA A 62 15.24 5.44 -12.51
N ILE A 63 14.18 5.56 -11.73
CA ILE A 63 12.98 6.33 -12.08
C ILE A 63 12.90 7.54 -11.17
N THR A 64 12.68 8.72 -11.75
CA THR A 64 12.44 9.98 -11.03
C THR A 64 11.08 10.55 -11.40
N GLN A 65 10.24 10.81 -10.41
CA GLN A 65 8.88 11.35 -10.59
C GLN A 65 8.41 12.09 -9.33
N PRO A 66 7.36 12.94 -9.40
CA PRO A 66 6.76 13.55 -8.22
C PRO A 66 6.23 12.50 -7.25
N LEU A 67 6.45 12.69 -5.93
CA LEU A 67 6.11 11.70 -4.90
C LEU A 67 4.63 11.30 -4.93
N TRP A 68 3.73 12.28 -5.08
CA TRP A 68 2.29 12.03 -5.06
C TRP A 68 1.85 10.96 -6.08
N THR A 69 2.48 10.90 -7.25
CA THR A 69 2.10 9.95 -8.30
C THR A 69 2.35 8.50 -7.87
N ALA A 70 3.50 8.24 -7.24
CA ALA A 70 3.84 6.90 -6.75
C ALA A 70 3.07 6.54 -5.47
N LEU A 71 2.77 7.52 -4.62
CA LEU A 71 1.97 7.31 -3.41
C LEU A 71 0.50 6.99 -3.75
N SER A 72 -0.09 7.70 -4.71
CA SER A 72 -1.42 7.36 -5.24
C SER A 72 -1.44 5.95 -5.84
N HIS A 73 -0.40 5.58 -6.58
CA HIS A 73 -0.26 4.22 -7.09
C HIS A 73 -0.19 3.18 -5.96
N LEU A 74 0.56 3.42 -4.88
CA LEU A 74 0.65 2.49 -3.75
C LEU A 74 -0.74 2.14 -3.20
N PHE A 75 -1.55 3.13 -2.87
CA PHE A 75 -2.89 2.89 -2.30
C PHE A 75 -3.85 2.28 -3.32
N ASN A 76 -3.81 2.73 -4.58
CA ASN A 76 -4.62 2.14 -5.64
C ASN A 76 -4.25 0.65 -5.88
N HIS A 77 -2.96 0.32 -5.84
CA HIS A 77 -2.47 -1.05 -6.00
C HIS A 77 -2.91 -1.96 -4.84
N GLN A 78 -3.00 -1.42 -3.62
CA GLN A 78 -3.58 -2.15 -2.49
C GLN A 78 -5.07 -2.45 -2.71
N THR A 79 -5.85 -1.48 -3.20
CA THR A 79 -7.26 -1.70 -3.57
C THR A 79 -7.40 -2.76 -4.67
N HIS A 80 -6.53 -2.73 -5.68
CA HIS A 80 -6.49 -3.75 -6.73
C HIS A 80 -6.34 -5.17 -6.17
N HIS A 81 -5.36 -5.40 -5.27
CA HIS A 81 -5.18 -6.71 -4.65
C HIS A 81 -6.30 -7.09 -3.69
N ARG A 82 -6.88 -6.13 -2.95
CA ARG A 82 -8.09 -6.39 -2.16
C ARG A 82 -9.26 -6.84 -3.05
N GLY A 83 -9.36 -6.32 -4.27
CA GLY A 83 -10.32 -6.78 -5.29
C GLY A 83 -10.11 -8.24 -5.69
N GLN A 84 -8.85 -8.68 -5.86
CA GLN A 84 -8.52 -10.08 -6.12
C GLN A 84 -8.95 -10.97 -4.94
N CYS A 85 -8.61 -10.58 -3.70
CA CYS A 85 -9.04 -11.31 -2.50
C CYS A 85 -10.56 -11.35 -2.34
N HIS A 86 -11.25 -10.24 -2.61
CA HIS A 86 -12.71 -10.19 -2.63
C HIS A 86 -13.29 -11.24 -3.58
N MET A 87 -12.78 -11.33 -4.81
CA MET A 87 -13.24 -12.31 -5.79
C MET A 87 -12.97 -13.75 -5.32
N THR A 88 -11.78 -14.04 -4.79
CA THR A 88 -11.45 -15.37 -4.27
C THR A 88 -12.39 -15.78 -3.14
N LEU A 89 -12.66 -14.88 -2.20
CA LEU A 89 -13.56 -15.15 -1.07
C LEU A 89 -15.00 -15.41 -1.55
N THR A 90 -15.52 -14.58 -2.44
CA THR A 90 -16.90 -14.74 -2.95
C THR A 90 -17.04 -16.00 -3.80
N ALA A 91 -16.04 -16.34 -4.61
CA ALA A 91 -16.01 -17.61 -5.36
C ALA A 91 -16.02 -18.85 -4.46
N LEU A 92 -15.48 -18.75 -3.23
CA LEU A 92 -15.53 -19.79 -2.21
C LEU A 92 -16.81 -19.75 -1.35
N GLY A 93 -17.81 -18.97 -1.73
CA GLY A 93 -19.08 -18.83 -0.99
C GLY A 93 -18.97 -18.05 0.31
N LYS A 94 -17.89 -17.29 0.51
CA LYS A 94 -17.71 -16.38 1.67
C LYS A 94 -18.27 -14.99 1.34
N PRO A 95 -18.64 -14.18 2.36
CA PRO A 95 -19.10 -12.82 2.12
C PRO A 95 -18.02 -11.96 1.44
N SER A 96 -18.49 -11.01 0.66
CA SER A 96 -17.68 -9.92 0.10
C SER A 96 -17.09 -9.03 1.21
N LEU A 97 -15.91 -8.45 0.95
CA LEU A 97 -15.39 -7.31 1.70
C LEU A 97 -15.99 -6.00 1.14
N GLY A 98 -16.38 -5.07 2.02
CA GLY A 98 -16.70 -3.70 1.60
C GLY A 98 -15.43 -2.99 1.13
N LEU A 99 -15.37 -2.65 -0.17
CA LEU A 99 -14.20 -2.00 -0.79
C LEU A 99 -14.50 -0.60 -1.34
N ASP A 100 -15.77 -0.18 -1.33
CA ASP A 100 -16.19 1.08 -1.91
C ASP A 100 -15.76 2.26 -1.03
N LEU A 101 -15.01 3.19 -1.63
CA LEU A 101 -14.57 4.41 -0.94
C LEU A 101 -15.76 5.24 -0.42
N ILE A 102 -16.84 5.33 -1.20
CA ILE A 102 -18.02 6.11 -0.79
C ILE A 102 -18.74 5.50 0.42
N TYR A 103 -18.68 4.18 0.59
CA TYR A 103 -19.22 3.52 1.78
C TYR A 103 -18.41 3.91 3.02
N PHE A 104 -17.07 3.82 2.91
CA PHE A 104 -16.15 4.21 3.98
C PHE A 104 -16.30 5.68 4.39
N LEU A 105 -16.30 6.61 3.42
CA LEU A 105 -16.43 8.05 3.70
C LEU A 105 -17.74 8.37 4.42
N ARG A 106 -18.84 7.66 4.10
CA ARG A 106 -20.15 7.84 4.75
C ARG A 106 -20.25 7.17 6.12
N SER A 107 -19.32 6.30 6.51
CA SER A 107 -19.30 5.61 7.80
C SER A 107 -18.18 6.12 8.71
N GLU A 108 -17.00 5.50 8.64
CA GLU A 108 -15.85 5.72 9.50
C GLU A 108 -15.03 6.94 9.05
N GLY A 109 -15.01 7.23 7.75
CA GLY A 109 -14.20 8.30 7.17
C GLY A 109 -14.88 9.66 7.07
N ARG A 110 -15.92 9.92 7.87
CA ARG A 110 -16.69 11.18 7.78
C ARG A 110 -15.86 12.43 8.04
N GLU A 111 -14.77 12.32 8.79
CA GLU A 111 -13.87 13.45 9.08
C GLU A 111 -13.10 13.95 7.84
N TRP A 112 -13.02 13.14 6.77
CA TRP A 112 -12.32 13.46 5.53
C TRP A 112 -13.26 13.82 4.36
N MET A 113 -14.55 13.98 4.63
CA MET A 113 -15.56 14.40 3.64
C MET A 113 -15.85 15.89 3.78
#